data_AF-A0A961NHZ4-F1
#
_entry.id   AF-A0A961NHZ4-F1
#
_cell.length_a   1.000
_cell.length_b   1.000
_cell.length_c   1.000
_cell.angle_alpha   90.00
_cell.angle_beta   90.00
_cell.angle_gamma   90.00
#
_symmetry.space_group_name_H-M   'P 1'
#
loop_
_entity.id
_entity.type
_entity.pdbx_description
1 polymer ?
#
loop_
_entity_poly.entity_id
_entity_poly.type
_entity_poly.pdbx_seq_one_letter_code
_entity_poly.pdbx_strand_id
1 'polypeptide(L)'
;MGKIFDDNSLSIGRTPLVRINNITKGSGATILAKIEGRNPAYSVKCRIGAAMIWDAEKRGVLKTGMEIIEPTSGNTGIGLAMVAAVKGYKLILVMPESMSIERRRLMLAYGAT
;
A
#
# COMPACT_ATOMS: atom_id res chain seq x y z
N MET A 1 -26.21 -2.88 -0.78
CA MET A 1 -25.28 -3.89 -1.33
C MET A 1 -23.86 -3.35 -1.23
N GLY A 2 -22.89 -4.13 -0.78
CA GLY A 2 -21.49 -3.69 -0.73
C GLY A 2 -20.92 -3.43 -2.12
N LYS A 3 -19.89 -2.57 -2.22
CA LYS A 3 -19.18 -2.35 -3.49
C LYS A 3 -18.32 -3.57 -3.80
N ILE A 4 -18.46 -4.11 -5.02
CA ILE A 4 -17.58 -5.15 -5.56
C ILE A 4 -16.43 -4.46 -6.31
N PHE A 5 -15.21 -4.98 -6.18
CA PHE A 5 -14.01 -4.45 -6.83
C PHE A 5 -13.40 -5.55 -7.72
N ASP A 6 -12.93 -5.18 -8.92
CA ASP A 6 -12.35 -6.15 -9.86
C ASP A 6 -11.00 -6.70 -9.38
N ASP A 7 -10.25 -5.93 -8.59
CA ASP A 7 -9.05 -6.38 -7.91
C ASP A 7 -8.83 -5.63 -6.58
N ASN A 8 -7.85 -6.08 -5.80
CA ASN A 8 -7.57 -5.52 -4.47
C ASN A 8 -7.02 -4.08 -4.51
N SER A 9 -6.34 -3.68 -5.59
CA SER A 9 -5.82 -2.32 -5.77
C SER A 9 -6.94 -1.29 -5.90
N LEU A 10 -8.10 -1.69 -6.43
CA LEU A 10 -9.27 -0.80 -6.56
C LEU A 10 -10.00 -0.55 -5.23
N SER A 11 -9.70 -1.34 -4.19
CA SER A 11 -10.26 -1.16 -2.84
C SER A 11 -9.54 -0.10 -2.00
N ILE A 12 -8.45 0.47 -2.52
CA ILE A 12 -7.59 1.43 -1.82
C ILE A 12 -8.32 2.75 -1.53
N GLY A 13 -8.05 3.30 -0.35
CA GLY A 13 -8.54 4.59 0.09
C GLY A 13 -9.89 4.51 0.79
N ARG A 14 -10.71 5.56 0.64
CA ARG A 14 -12.03 5.69 1.31
C ARG A 14 -11.97 5.45 2.83
N THR A 15 -10.83 5.76 3.44
CA THR A 15 -10.55 5.56 4.86
C THR A 15 -11.34 6.57 5.70
N PRO A 16 -11.78 6.19 6.93
CA PRO A 16 -12.60 7.07 7.75
C PRO A 16 -11.80 8.20 8.39
N LEU A 17 -12.49 9.30 8.69
CA LEU A 17 -12.07 10.25 9.71
C LEU A 17 -12.71 9.86 11.04
N VAL A 18 -11.91 9.79 12.09
CA VAL A 18 -12.37 9.46 13.45
C VAL A 18 -12.09 10.65 14.35
N ARG A 19 -13.13 11.15 15.04
CA ARG A 19 -12.97 12.22 16.02
C ARG A 19 -12.21 11.70 17.23
N ILE A 20 -11.16 12.41 17.63
CA ILE A 20 -10.43 12.12 18.86
C ILE A 20 -11.11 12.89 19.99
N ASN A 21 -11.60 12.18 21.02
CA ASN A 21 -12.39 12.79 22.10
C ASN A 21 -11.61 12.94 23.41
N ASN A 22 -10.99 11.87 23.92
CA ASN A 22 -10.48 11.85 25.29
C ASN A 22 -9.15 12.57 25.48
N ILE A 23 -8.19 12.40 24.57
CA ILE A 23 -6.84 13.00 24.68
C ILE A 23 -6.81 14.48 24.27
N THR A 24 -7.91 14.99 23.72
CA THR A 24 -8.04 16.35 23.18
C THR A 24 -8.98 17.23 24.01
N LYS A 25 -9.43 16.72 25.18
CA LYS A 25 -10.25 17.49 26.13
C LYS A 25 -9.53 18.77 26.54
N GLY A 26 -10.25 19.89 26.54
CA GLY A 26 -9.70 21.20 26.89
C GLY A 26 -8.92 21.90 25.78
N SER A 27 -8.71 21.29 24.62
CA SER A 27 -7.96 21.90 23.51
C SER A 27 -8.70 23.04 22.79
N GLY A 28 -10.03 23.12 22.94
CA GLY A 28 -10.87 24.07 22.19
C GLY A 28 -10.99 23.77 20.68
N ALA A 29 -10.33 22.72 20.19
CA ALA A 29 -10.26 22.38 18.77
C ALA A 29 -10.97 21.05 18.45
N THR A 30 -11.47 20.92 17.21
CA THR A 30 -11.90 19.61 16.66
C THR A 30 -10.69 18.92 16.04
N ILE A 31 -10.29 17.78 16.61
CA ILE A 31 -9.18 16.97 16.12
C ILE A 31 -9.72 15.66 15.54
N LEU A 32 -9.34 15.36 14.30
CA LEU A 32 -9.76 14.17 13.55
C LEU A 32 -8.54 13.36 13.11
N ALA A 33 -8.59 12.04 13.26
CA ALA A 33 -7.60 11.11 12.75
C ALA A 33 -8.08 10.47 11.44
N LYS A 34 -7.25 10.53 10.38
CA LYS A 34 -7.49 9.82 9.12
C LYS A 34 -6.88 8.42 9.20
N ILE A 35 -7.72 7.38 9.25
CA ILE A 35 -7.26 6.01 9.58
C ILE A 35 -6.77 5.27 8.34
N GLU A 36 -5.55 5.58 7.90
CA GLU A 36 -4.93 4.99 6.72
C GLU A 36 -4.51 3.52 6.88
N GLY A 37 -4.56 2.99 8.10
CA GLY A 37 -4.38 1.56 8.36
C GLY A 37 -5.51 0.69 7.80
N ARG A 38 -6.63 1.28 7.36
CA ARG A 38 -7.78 0.56 6.76
C ARG A 38 -7.70 0.45 5.23
N ASN A 39 -6.50 0.60 4.66
CA ASN A 39 -6.21 0.22 3.28
C ASN A 39 -5.98 -1.30 3.17
N PRO A 40 -6.06 -1.92 1.98
CA PRO A 40 -6.01 -3.38 1.81
C PRO A 40 -4.70 -4.05 2.24
N ALA A 41 -3.56 -3.36 2.16
CA ALA A 41 -2.29 -3.80 2.78
C ALA A 41 -1.92 -2.96 4.02
N TYR A 42 -2.95 -2.50 4.73
CA TYR A 42 -2.89 -1.96 6.08
C TYR A 42 -2.03 -0.71 6.30
N SER A 43 -1.81 0.10 5.26
CA SER A 43 -1.10 1.37 5.40
C SER A 43 -1.47 2.39 4.32
N VAL A 44 -1.16 3.66 4.57
CA VAL A 44 -1.29 4.75 3.59
C VAL A 44 -0.55 4.47 2.28
N LYS A 45 0.51 3.66 2.32
CA LYS A 45 1.39 3.42 1.17
C LYS A 45 0.76 2.53 0.09
N CYS A 46 -0.37 1.89 0.37
CA CYS A 46 -1.19 1.28 -0.69
C CYS A 46 -1.51 2.30 -1.78
N ARG A 47 -1.85 3.53 -1.40
CA ARG A 47 -2.20 4.62 -2.33
C ARG A 47 -1.11 4.87 -3.36
N ILE A 48 0.12 5.07 -2.89
CA ILE A 48 1.23 5.38 -3.81
C ILE A 48 1.68 4.13 -4.58
N GLY A 49 1.63 2.94 -3.97
CA GLY A 49 1.99 1.69 -4.65
C GLY A 49 1.10 1.45 -5.87
N ALA A 50 -0.21 1.67 -5.72
CA ALA A 50 -1.15 1.57 -6.83
C ALA A 50 -1.01 2.73 -7.82
N ALA A 51 -0.91 3.97 -7.34
CA ALA A 51 -0.81 5.14 -8.21
C ALA A 51 0.43 5.10 -9.12
N MET A 52 1.59 4.66 -8.61
CA MET A 52 2.82 4.54 -9.40
C MET A 52 2.69 3.49 -10.50
N ILE A 53 2.11 2.33 -10.20
CA ILE A 53 1.90 1.26 -11.18
C ILE A 53 0.86 1.68 -12.22
N TRP A 54 -0.28 2.24 -11.81
CA TRP A 54 -1.31 2.71 -12.74
C TRP A 54 -0.81 3.83 -13.65
N ASP A 55 -0.01 4.76 -13.14
CA ASP A 55 0.62 5.80 -13.95
C ASP A 55 1.62 5.21 -14.95
N ALA A 56 2.46 4.26 -14.52
CA ALA A 56 3.42 3.59 -15.39
C ALA A 56 2.75 2.76 -16.50
N GLU A 57 1.65 2.05 -16.18
CA GLU A 57 0.76 1.38 -17.14
C GLU A 57 0.20 2.39 -18.14
N LYS A 58 -0.37 3.50 -17.64
CA LYS A 58 -1.00 4.55 -18.47
C LYS A 58 0.00 5.22 -19.42
N ARG A 59 1.23 5.47 -18.96
CA ARG A 59 2.31 6.02 -19.80
C ARG A 59 2.92 4.98 -20.75
N GLY A 60 2.56 3.70 -20.63
CA GLY A 60 3.10 2.62 -21.45
C GLY A 60 4.56 2.27 -21.16
N VAL A 61 5.12 2.75 -20.04
CA VAL A 61 6.49 2.44 -19.61
C VAL A 61 6.57 1.15 -18.79
N LEU A 62 5.43 0.69 -18.26
CA LEU A 62 5.28 -0.63 -17.66
C LEU A 62 4.31 -1.45 -18.53
N LYS A 63 4.75 -2.62 -18.97
CA LYS A 63 4.02 -3.51 -19.87
C LYS A 63 3.97 -4.92 -19.29
N THR A 64 2.99 -5.72 -19.72
CA THR A 64 2.87 -7.13 -19.30
C THR A 64 4.18 -7.89 -19.50
N GLY A 65 4.58 -8.67 -18.50
CA GLY A 65 5.83 -9.44 -18.51
C GLY A 65 7.07 -8.66 -18.06
N MET A 66 6.98 -7.34 -17.84
CA MET A 66 8.07 -6.57 -17.23
C MET A 66 8.15 -6.80 -15.72
N GLU A 67 9.32 -6.50 -15.17
CA GLU A 67 9.63 -6.61 -13.74
C GLU A 67 9.77 -5.22 -13.13
N ILE A 68 9.34 -5.07 -11.87
CA ILE A 68 9.47 -3.84 -11.09
C ILE A 68 10.62 -4.04 -10.09
N ILE A 69 11.49 -3.04 -9.96
CA ILE A 69 12.57 -3.04 -8.97
C ILE A 69 12.43 -1.78 -8.13
N GLU A 70 12.34 -1.90 -6.80
CA GLU A 70 12.22 -0.76 -5.90
C GLU A 70 13.12 -0.91 -4.67
N PRO A 71 13.97 0.08 -4.35
CA PRO A 71 14.73 0.11 -3.10
C PRO A 71 13.85 0.60 -1.94
N THR A 72 13.25 -0.33 -1.20
CA THR A 72 12.40 0.00 -0.04
C THR A 72 12.38 -1.12 1.00
N SER A 73 12.36 -0.72 2.26
CA SER A 73 12.18 -1.61 3.41
C SER A 73 10.88 -1.39 4.19
N GLY A 74 10.07 -0.44 3.73
CA GLY A 74 8.89 0.04 4.44
C GLY A 74 7.57 -0.41 3.81
N ASN A 75 6.51 0.27 4.25
CA ASN A 75 5.15 0.05 3.78
C ASN A 75 4.96 0.26 2.27
N THR A 76 5.84 1.02 1.61
CA THR A 76 5.85 1.15 0.14
C THR A 76 6.12 -0.20 -0.52
N GLY A 77 7.07 -0.98 0.01
CA GLY A 77 7.35 -2.33 -0.51
C GLY A 77 6.16 -3.26 -0.37
N ILE A 78 5.47 -3.22 0.77
CA ILE A 78 4.24 -4.02 0.99
C ILE A 78 3.13 -3.57 0.03
N GLY A 79 2.93 -2.27 -0.14
CA GLY A 79 1.94 -1.71 -1.05
C GLY A 79 2.20 -2.09 -2.51
N LEU A 80 3.46 -2.00 -2.96
CA LEU A 80 3.88 -2.44 -4.28
C LEU A 80 3.73 -3.95 -4.46
N ALA A 81 4.13 -4.75 -3.48
CA ALA A 81 4.01 -6.21 -3.53
C ALA A 81 2.56 -6.66 -3.69
N MET A 82 1.64 -6.07 -2.93
CA MET A 82 0.21 -6.34 -3.08
C MET A 82 -0.30 -5.97 -4.48
N VAL A 83 0.07 -4.81 -5.03
CA VAL A 83 -0.41 -4.36 -6.35
C VAL A 83 0.22 -5.20 -7.47
N ALA A 84 1.52 -5.47 -7.39
CA ALA A 84 2.22 -6.32 -8.35
C ALA A 84 1.61 -7.73 -8.40
N ALA A 85 1.27 -8.31 -7.24
CA ALA A 85 0.63 -9.62 -7.14
C ALA A 85 -0.72 -9.68 -7.87
N VAL A 86 -1.59 -8.68 -7.70
CA VAL A 86 -2.92 -8.68 -8.35
C VAL A 86 -2.87 -8.26 -9.81
N LYS A 87 -1.84 -7.50 -10.23
CA LYS A 87 -1.63 -7.08 -11.62
C LYS A 87 -0.79 -8.06 -12.43
N GLY A 88 -0.17 -9.05 -11.79
CA GLY A 88 0.66 -10.05 -12.45
C GLY A 88 2.06 -9.55 -12.82
N TYR A 89 2.61 -8.57 -12.10
CA TYR A 89 3.99 -8.13 -12.25
C TYR A 89 4.91 -8.88 -11.28
N LYS A 90 6.12 -9.19 -11.74
CA LYS A 90 7.20 -9.58 -10.83
C LYS A 90 7.73 -8.34 -10.14
N LEU A 91 8.08 -8.48 -8.86
CA LEU A 91 8.61 -7.38 -8.04
C LEU A 91 9.87 -7.84 -7.31
N ILE A 92 10.92 -7.03 -7.42
CA ILE A 92 12.15 -7.17 -6.67
C ILE A 92 12.25 -6.00 -5.68
N LEU A 93 12.45 -6.30 -4.40
CA LEU A 93 12.58 -5.30 -3.34
C LEU A 93 14.01 -5.31 -2.79
N VAL A 94 14.71 -4.20 -3.00
CA VAL A 94 16.06 -4.01 -2.46
C VAL A 94 15.95 -3.36 -1.09
N MET A 95 16.44 -4.03 -0.04
CA MET A 95 16.36 -3.53 1.33
C MET A 95 17.64 -3.83 2.13
N PRO A 96 17.96 -3.04 3.17
CA PRO A 96 19.07 -3.35 4.07
C PRO A 96 18.84 -4.66 4.84
N GLU A 97 19.93 -5.34 5.21
CA GLU A 97 19.89 -6.59 5.99
C GLU A 97 19.21 -6.43 7.37
N SER A 98 19.28 -5.23 7.94
CA SER A 98 18.72 -4.90 9.26
C SER A 98 17.19 -4.94 9.34
N MET A 99 16.50 -5.29 8.25
CA MET A 99 15.05 -5.32 8.21
C MET A 99 14.45 -6.54 8.88
N SER A 100 13.33 -6.28 9.56
CA SER A 100 12.61 -7.29 10.34
C SER A 100 12.23 -8.50 9.49
N ILE A 101 12.29 -9.68 10.10
CA ILE A 101 11.96 -10.95 9.43
C ILE A 101 10.48 -10.97 9.07
N GLU A 102 9.62 -10.40 9.91
CA GLU A 102 8.17 -10.33 9.70
C GLU A 102 7.83 -9.54 8.43
N ARG A 103 8.50 -8.41 8.21
CA ARG A 103 8.30 -7.61 6.99
C ARG A 103 8.75 -8.35 5.74
N ARG A 104 9.91 -9.03 5.80
CA ARG A 104 10.40 -9.87 4.70
C ARG A 104 9.41 -10.99 4.37
N ARG A 105 8.92 -11.70 5.39
CA ARG A 105 7.91 -12.77 5.22
C ARG A 105 6.61 -12.26 4.60
N LEU A 106 6.14 -11.08 5.00
CA LEU A 106 4.94 -10.49 4.42
C LEU A 106 5.12 -10.14 2.94
N MET A 107 6.27 -9.56 2.57
CA MET A 107 6.57 -9.23 1.16
C MET A 107 6.72 -10.50 0.31
N LEU A 108 7.40 -11.53 0.84
CA LEU A 108 7.51 -12.85 0.20
C LEU A 108 6.14 -13.53 0.02
N ALA A 109 5.21 -13.36 0.96
CA ALA A 109 3.85 -13.91 0.84
C ALA A 109 3.05 -13.29 -0.34
N TYR A 110 3.41 -12.08 -0.77
CA TYR A 110 2.88 -11.46 -1.99
C TYR A 110 3.67 -11.85 -3.25
N GLY A 111 4.71 -12.68 -3.15
CA GLY A 111 5.53 -13.11 -4.29
C GLY A 111 6.63 -12.12 -4.69
N ALA A 112 6.92 -11.11 -3.87
CA ALA A 112 8.08 -10.26 -4.07
C ALA A 112 9.38 -11.03 -3.77
N THR A 113 10.45 -10.71 -4.49
CA THR A 113 11.81 -11.25 -4.26
C THR A 113 12.69 -10.22 -3.57
#